data_AF-A0ABD7S2S6-F1
#
_entry.id   AF-A0ABD7S2S6-F1
#
_cell.length_a   1.000
_cell.length_b   1.000
_cell.length_c   1.000
_cell.angle_alpha   90.00
_cell.angle_beta   90.00
_cell.angle_gamma   90.00
#
_symmetry.space_group_name_H-M   'P 1'
#
loop_
_entity.id
_entity.type
_entity.pdbx_description
1 polymer ?
#
loop_
_entity_poly.entity_id
_entity_poly.type
_entity_poly.pdbx_seq_one_letter_code
_entity_poly.pdbx_strand_id
1 'polypeptide(L)'
;IVESASVRLRPILMTSIATVVGAIPLVVAGGPGSASRATIGVVVIFGVSLSTLLSLYVVPAFYSLIAPYTKSPEAVARQLEALEAQAPSVGGHA
;
A
#
# COMPACT_ATOMS: atom_id res chain seq x y z
N ILE A 1 -1.03 8.72 11.04
CA ILE A 1 -0.01 8.58 9.97
C ILE A 1 1.08 7.60 10.38
N VAL A 2 1.83 7.83 11.48
CA VAL A 2 2.89 6.90 11.96
C VAL A 2 2.35 5.50 12.31
N GLU A 3 1.18 5.44 12.95
CA GLU A 3 0.51 4.17 13.31
C GLU A 3 -0.05 3.42 12.08
N SER A 4 -0.65 4.14 11.13
CA SER A 4 -1.11 3.53 9.86
C SER A 4 0.05 3.11 8.96
N ALA A 5 1.17 3.84 9.03
CA ALA A 5 2.40 3.50 8.32
C ALA A 5 3.00 2.20 8.88
N SER A 6 3.06 2.01 10.20
CA SER A 6 3.64 0.80 10.80
C SER A 6 2.82 -0.47 10.49
N VAL A 7 1.48 -0.37 10.40
CA VAL A 7 0.59 -1.49 10.05
C VAL A 7 0.83 -2.01 8.63
N ARG A 8 1.17 -1.14 7.68
CA ARG A 8 1.43 -1.52 6.28
C ARG A 8 2.92 -1.76 5.99
N LEU A 9 3.79 -1.02 6.65
CA LEU A 9 5.24 -1.09 6.47
C LEU A 9 5.79 -2.45 6.89
N ARG A 10 5.26 -3.05 7.98
CA ARG A 10 5.64 -4.41 8.40
C ARG A 10 5.39 -5.45 7.29
N PRO A 11 4.17 -5.59 6.75
CA PRO A 11 3.90 -6.49 5.64
C PRO A 11 4.70 -6.20 4.36
N ILE A 12 4.83 -4.92 3.97
CA ILE A 12 5.54 -4.53 2.74
C ILE A 12 7.04 -4.86 2.83
N LEU A 13 7.66 -4.57 3.98
CA LEU A 13 9.07 -4.92 4.19
C LEU A 13 9.25 -6.43 4.29
N MET A 14 8.32 -7.15 4.93
CA MET A 14 8.39 -8.61 5.05
C MET A 14 8.42 -9.31 3.68
N THR A 15 7.53 -8.92 2.76
CA THR A 15 7.49 -9.50 1.41
C THR A 15 8.72 -9.10 0.61
N SER A 16 9.11 -7.82 0.65
CA SER A 16 10.28 -7.32 -0.07
C SER A 16 11.57 -8.04 0.37
N ILE A 17 11.78 -8.20 1.67
CA ILE A 17 12.94 -8.90 2.24
C ILE A 17 12.91 -10.37 1.84
N ALA A 18 11.76 -11.04 1.93
CA ALA A 18 11.64 -12.44 1.53
C ALA A 18 12.01 -12.64 0.05
N THR A 19 11.57 -11.76 -0.84
CA THR A 19 11.91 -11.84 -2.27
C THR A 19 13.39 -11.58 -2.52
N VAL A 20 13.99 -10.58 -1.87
CA VAL A 20 15.43 -10.31 -2.00
C VAL A 20 16.25 -11.49 -1.51
N VAL A 21 15.95 -12.02 -0.31
CA VAL A 21 16.65 -13.18 0.25
C VAL A 21 16.49 -14.42 -0.64
N GLY A 22 15.30 -14.65 -1.20
CA GLY A 22 15.06 -15.75 -2.16
C GLY A 22 15.80 -15.59 -3.49
N ALA A 23 16.15 -14.37 -3.89
CA ALA A 23 16.90 -14.08 -5.12
C ALA A 23 18.43 -14.13 -4.94
N ILE A 24 18.94 -14.02 -3.71
CA ILE A 24 20.39 -14.07 -3.43
C ILE A 24 21.06 -15.33 -4.03
N PRO A 25 20.51 -16.56 -3.86
CA PRO A 25 21.15 -17.76 -4.39
C PRO A 25 21.25 -17.76 -5.92
N LEU A 26 20.32 -17.10 -6.63
CA LEU A 26 20.34 -17.03 -8.10
C LEU A 26 21.54 -16.24 -8.63
N VAL A 27 22.02 -15.27 -7.85
CA VAL A 27 23.16 -14.40 -8.21
C VAL A 27 24.48 -15.04 -7.77
N VAL A 28 24.50 -15.75 -6.64
CA VAL A 28 25.73 -16.30 -6.04
C VAL A 28 26.05 -17.72 -6.55
N ALA A 29 25.05 -18.51 -6.97
CA ALA A 29 25.26 -19.90 -7.37
C ALA A 29 25.85 -20.05 -8.79
N GLY A 30 27.06 -20.61 -8.85
CA GLY A 30 27.76 -20.96 -10.10
C GLY A 30 27.23 -22.24 -10.76
N GLY A 31 27.52 -22.41 -12.05
CA GLY A 31 27.15 -23.59 -12.85
C GLY A 31 26.59 -23.23 -14.23
N PRO A 32 26.19 -24.21 -15.06
CA PRO A 32 25.62 -23.97 -16.38
C PRO A 32 24.43 -23.00 -16.31
N GLY A 33 24.41 -21.97 -17.17
CA GLY A 33 23.36 -20.95 -17.17
C GLY A 33 23.42 -19.95 -16.00
N SER A 34 24.55 -19.88 -15.27
CA SER A 34 24.74 -18.89 -14.18
C SER A 34 24.59 -17.45 -14.66
N ALA A 35 25.07 -17.13 -15.87
CA ALA A 35 24.94 -15.79 -16.46
C ALA A 35 23.47 -15.37 -16.52
N SER A 36 22.58 -16.23 -17.05
CA SER A 36 21.15 -15.92 -17.15
C SER A 36 20.47 -15.80 -15.78
N ARG A 37 20.82 -16.67 -14.82
CA ARG A 37 20.26 -16.59 -13.45
C ARG A 37 20.71 -15.34 -12.72
N ALA A 38 21.98 -14.95 -12.87
CA ALA A 38 22.52 -13.74 -12.28
C ALA A 38 21.83 -12.49 -12.86
N THR A 39 21.61 -12.44 -14.18
CA THR A 39 20.86 -11.33 -14.81
C THR A 39 19.44 -11.22 -14.24
N ILE A 40 18.70 -12.32 -14.17
CA ILE A 40 17.34 -12.31 -13.61
C ILE A 40 17.36 -11.92 -12.12
N GLY A 41 18.30 -12.46 -11.34
CA GLY A 41 18.45 -12.15 -9.92
C GLY A 41 18.72 -10.67 -9.65
N VAL A 42 19.60 -10.03 -10.42
CA VAL A 42 19.88 -8.58 -10.32
C VAL A 42 18.65 -7.75 -10.64
N VAL A 43 17.92 -8.10 -11.72
CA VAL A 43 16.69 -7.39 -12.11
C VAL A 43 15.62 -7.49 -11.03
N VAL A 44 15.43 -8.67 -10.41
CA VAL A 44 14.45 -8.86 -9.35
C VAL A 44 14.82 -8.06 -8.10
N ILE A 45 16.07 -8.13 -7.65
CA ILE A 45 16.53 -7.40 -6.45
C ILE A 45 16.34 -5.90 -6.63
N PHE A 46 16.74 -5.37 -7.80
CA PHE A 46 16.61 -3.95 -8.09
C PHE A 46 15.14 -3.55 -8.26
N GLY A 47 14.36 -4.33 -9.02
CA GLY A 47 12.95 -4.06 -9.30
C GLY A 47 12.09 -4.06 -8.05
N VAL A 48 12.28 -5.03 -7.15
CA VAL A 48 11.55 -5.09 -5.87
C VAL A 48 11.95 -3.94 -4.97
N SER A 49 13.25 -3.66 -4.84
CA SER A 49 13.74 -2.55 -4.00
C SER A 49 13.19 -1.20 -4.48
N LEU A 50 13.24 -0.95 -5.79
CA LEU A 50 12.70 0.26 -6.40
C LEU A 50 11.18 0.33 -6.26
N SER A 51 10.45 -0.76 -6.56
CA SER A 51 9.00 -0.84 -6.43
C SER A 51 8.52 -0.58 -5.01
N THR A 52 9.25 -1.07 -4.00
CA THR A 52 8.92 -0.86 -2.59
C THR A 52 9.14 0.60 -2.19
N LEU A 53 10.24 1.22 -2.60
CA LEU A 53 10.48 2.65 -2.36
C LEU A 53 9.42 3.52 -3.04
N LEU A 54 9.11 3.24 -4.31
CA LEU A 54 8.04 3.92 -5.04
C LEU A 54 6.71 3.72 -4.31
N SER A 55 6.34 2.50 -3.94
CA SER A 55 5.07 2.25 -3.25
C SER A 55 4.96 3.00 -1.92
N LEU A 56 6.03 3.03 -1.13
CA LEU A 56 6.04 3.73 0.16
C LEU A 56 6.00 5.26 0.03
N TYR A 57 6.44 5.83 -1.09
CA TYR A 57 6.51 7.29 -1.26
C TYR A 57 5.46 7.84 -2.23
N VAL A 58 5.29 7.18 -3.37
CA VAL A 58 4.34 7.53 -4.44
C VAL A 58 2.91 7.34 -3.97
N VAL A 59 2.56 6.20 -3.35
CA VAL A 59 1.18 5.96 -2.89
C VAL A 59 0.71 7.04 -1.91
N PRO A 60 1.45 7.40 -0.83
CA PRO A 60 1.03 8.48 0.06
C PRO A 60 1.08 9.86 -0.60
N ALA A 61 2.02 10.14 -1.51
CA ALA A 61 2.04 11.41 -2.26
C ALA A 61 0.80 11.56 -3.14
N PHE A 62 0.44 10.53 -3.90
CA PHE A 62 -0.80 10.50 -4.70
C PHE A 62 -2.04 10.54 -3.82
N TYR A 63 -2.04 9.84 -2.69
CA TYR A 63 -3.14 9.93 -1.72
C TYR A 63 -3.30 11.37 -1.21
N SER A 64 -2.21 12.04 -0.84
CA SER A 64 -2.24 13.44 -0.40
C SER A 64 -2.69 14.41 -1.50
N LEU A 65 -2.43 14.10 -2.78
CA LEU A 65 -2.88 14.89 -3.92
C LEU A 65 -4.37 14.69 -4.22
N ILE A 66 -4.88 13.46 -4.11
CA ILE A 66 -6.25 13.10 -4.51
C ILE A 66 -7.25 13.24 -3.35
N ALA A 67 -6.82 12.99 -2.11
CA ALA A 67 -7.64 13.13 -0.91
C ALA A 67 -8.35 14.51 -0.79
N PRO A 68 -7.71 15.67 -1.05
CA PRO A 68 -8.42 16.95 -0.98
C PRO A 68 -9.52 17.11 -2.04
N TYR A 69 -9.47 16.38 -3.15
CA TYR A 69 -10.52 16.38 -4.18
C TYR A 69 -11.61 15.32 -3.93
N THR A 70 -11.42 14.44 -2.94
CA THR A 70 -12.35 13.34 -2.63
C THR A 70 -13.06 13.66 -1.31
N LYS A 71 -14.37 13.92 -1.35
CA LYS A 71 -15.18 14.14 -0.14
C LYS A 71 -15.04 12.94 0.80
N SER A 72 -14.69 13.20 2.06
CA SER A 72 -14.62 12.18 3.11
C SER A 72 -15.96 11.41 3.18
N PRO A 73 -15.95 10.06 3.15
CA PRO A 73 -17.16 9.24 3.37
C PRO A 73 -17.88 9.57 4.68
N GLU A 74 -17.14 10.04 5.69
CA GLU A 74 -17.68 10.46 7.00
C GLU A 74 -18.39 11.82 6.93
N ALA A 75 -18.20 12.60 5.86
CA ALA A 75 -18.97 13.83 5.66
C ALA A 75 -20.45 13.51 5.40
N VAL A 76 -20.75 12.40 4.72
CA VAL A 76 -22.12 11.94 4.47
C VAL A 76 -22.73 11.37 5.74
N ALA A 77 -21.98 10.57 6.52
CA ALA A 77 -22.44 10.04 7.81
C ALA A 77 -22.77 11.16 8.82
N ARG A 78 -21.91 12.18 8.92
CA ARG A 78 -22.18 13.35 9.78
C ARG A 78 -23.34 14.21 9.29
N GLN A 79 -23.55 14.29 7.97
CA GLN A 79 -24.74 14.95 7.44
C GLN A 79 -26.01 14.19 7.80
N LEU A 80 -26.00 12.86 7.70
CA LEU A 80 -27.13 12.01 8.10
C LEU A 80 -27.47 12.18 9.59
N GLU A 81 -26.48 12.11 10.49
CA GLU A 81 -26.70 12.36 11.93
C GLU A 81 -27.22 13.78 12.21
N ALA A 82 -26.69 14.80 11.52
CA ALA A 82 -27.15 16.17 11.67
C ALA A 82 -28.57 16.39 11.11
N LEU A 83 -28.97 15.62 10.09
CA LEU A 83 -30.32 15.60 9.53
C LEU A 83 -31.29 14.85 10.46
N GLU A 84 -30.89 13.73 11.05
CA GLU A 84 -31.69 12.99 12.05
C GLU A 84 -31.89 13.80 13.33
N ALA A 85 -30.88 14.54 13.79
CA ALA A 85 -30.97 15.40 14.96
C ALA A 85 -31.88 16.64 14.76
N GLN A 86 -32.07 17.07 13.51
CA GLN A 86 -32.92 18.21 13.15
C GLN A 86 -34.31 17.81 12.64
N ALA A 87 -34.50 16.55 12.23
CA ALA A 87 -35.80 16.04 11.83
C ALA A 87 -36.69 15.84 13.08
N PRO A 88 -37.84 16.51 13.17
CA PRO A 88 -38.86 16.10 14.13
C PRO A 88 -39.25 14.66 13.79
N SER A 89 -39.49 13.83 14.81
CA SER A 89 -39.98 12.45 14.63
C SER A 89 -41.27 12.45 13.82
N VAL A 90 -41.17 12.32 12.50
CA VAL A 90 -42.31 11.97 11.66
C VAL A 90 -42.53 10.49 11.88
N GLY A 91 -43.39 10.21 12.85
CA GLY A 91 -43.98 8.89 13.01
C GLY A 91 -44.64 8.49 11.70
N GLY A 92 -44.39 7.25 11.31
CA GLY A 92 -45.06 6.66 10.17
C GLY A 92 -44.21 5.56 9.57
N HIS A 93 -44.32 4.35 10.11
CA HIS A 93 -44.75 3.19 9.34
C HIS A 93 -45.39 2.18 10.30
N ALA A 94 -46.69 1.96 10.09
CA ALA A 94 -47.43 0.79 10.54
C ALA A 94 -46.99 -0.44 9.74
#